data_AF-A0A367FUL0-F1
#
_entry.id   AF-A0A367FUL0-F1
#
_cell.length_a   1.000
_cell.length_b   1.000
_cell.length_c   1.000
_cell.angle_alpha   90.00
_cell.angle_beta   90.00
_cell.angle_gamma   90.00
#
_symmetry.space_group_name_H-M   'P 1'
#
loop_
_entity.id
_entity.type
_entity.pdbx_description
1 polymer ?
#
loop_
_entity_poly.entity_id
_entity_poly.type
_entity_poly.pdbx_seq_one_letter_code
_entity_poly.pdbx_strand_id
1 'polypeptide(L)'
;TIFMTSALKEELKKWLNQLAADEMKDPARYHDSGMLFRLPNGLAVEPVLIRKKFLKWQDAHPEFPRIVFHGLRHSSATYQLMISGGDVKAVQGTTGHATADMLVNTYAHIQQSSRVELGRKFEEGFYAKQESPSPQAVPAAGEPTISMTALLELLKDADPEVKAQLRLALLT
;
A
#
# COMPACT_ATOMS: atom_id res chain seq x y z
N THR A 1 -23.88 5.79 8.47
CA THR A 1 -23.49 5.87 9.90
C THR A 1 -22.06 5.41 10.04
N ILE A 2 -21.22 6.14 10.79
CA ILE A 2 -19.78 5.82 10.96
C ILE A 2 -19.57 5.16 12.33
N PHE A 3 -18.71 4.15 12.40
CA PHE A 3 -18.34 3.53 13.68
C PHE A 3 -17.50 4.50 14.52
N MET A 4 -17.90 4.68 15.78
CA MET A 4 -17.19 5.55 16.72
C MET A 4 -16.34 4.71 17.67
N THR A 5 -15.01 4.88 17.58
CA THR A 5 -14.06 4.18 18.45
C THR A 5 -14.22 4.61 19.91
N SER A 6 -13.75 3.79 20.85
CA SER A 6 -13.75 4.13 22.28
C SER A 6 -13.00 5.43 22.55
N ALA A 7 -11.83 5.62 21.94
CA ALA A 7 -11.05 6.85 22.04
C ALA A 7 -11.85 8.08 21.58
N LEU A 8 -12.51 7.99 20.41
CA LEU A 8 -13.33 9.10 19.91
C LEU A 8 -14.53 9.39 20.81
N LYS A 9 -15.17 8.36 21.39
CA LYS A 9 -16.26 8.53 22.36
C LYS A 9 -15.79 9.31 23.59
N GLU A 10 -14.65 8.96 24.15
CA GLU A 10 -14.11 9.63 25.33
C GLU A 10 -13.71 11.08 25.05
N GLU A 11 -13.07 11.34 23.90
CA GLU A 11 -12.76 12.72 23.48
C GLU A 11 -14.04 13.55 23.27
N LEU A 12 -15.09 12.98 22.67
CA LEU A 12 -16.37 13.66 22.50
C LEU A 12 -17.06 13.95 23.84
N LYS A 13 -17.01 13.04 24.81
CA LYS A 13 -17.54 13.29 26.16
C LYS A 13 -16.81 14.45 26.83
N LYS A 14 -15.47 14.48 26.78
CA LYS A 14 -14.67 15.59 27.31
C LYS A 14 -15.05 16.91 26.65
N TRP A 15 -15.21 16.89 25.32
CA TRP A 15 -15.63 18.06 24.56
C TRP A 15 -17.02 18.56 24.97
N LEU A 16 -18.02 17.66 25.09
CA LEU A 16 -19.36 18.02 25.55
C LEU A 16 -19.36 18.63 26.96
N ASN A 17 -18.52 18.11 27.88
CA ASN A 17 -18.35 18.69 29.20
C ASN A 17 -17.75 20.11 29.14
N GLN A 18 -16.78 20.34 28.26
CA GLN A 18 -16.22 21.68 28.05
C GLN A 18 -17.28 22.65 27.53
N LEU A 19 -18.14 22.21 26.61
CA LEU A 19 -19.20 23.06 26.09
C LEU A 19 -20.21 23.44 27.19
N ALA A 20 -20.55 22.52 28.09
CA ALA A 20 -21.40 22.80 29.23
C ALA A 20 -20.76 23.81 30.20
N ALA A 21 -19.43 23.71 30.41
CA ALA A 21 -18.69 24.66 31.22
C ALA A 21 -18.65 26.07 30.58
N ASP A 22 -18.50 26.14 29.25
CA ASP A 22 -18.50 27.41 28.51
C ASP A 22 -19.87 28.11 28.60
N GLU A 23 -20.96 27.34 28.51
CA GLU A 23 -22.34 27.84 28.68
C GLU A 23 -22.59 28.40 30.08
N MET A 24 -22.10 27.72 31.12
CA MET A 24 -22.25 28.18 32.51
C MET A 24 -21.42 29.43 32.82
N LYS A 25 -20.38 29.74 32.04
CA LYS A 25 -19.45 30.83 32.33
C LYS A 25 -20.05 32.21 32.14
N ASP A 26 -20.85 32.40 31.09
CA ASP A 26 -21.56 33.66 30.82
C ASP A 26 -22.89 33.37 30.10
N PRO A 27 -23.91 32.90 30.85
CA PRO A 27 -25.20 32.50 30.27
C PRO A 27 -25.93 33.65 29.55
N ALA A 28 -25.65 34.90 29.92
CA ALA A 28 -26.29 36.07 29.31
C ALA A 28 -25.74 36.38 27.91
N ARG A 29 -24.49 36.02 27.62
CA ARG A 29 -23.84 36.24 26.32
C ARG A 29 -23.71 34.97 25.48
N TYR A 30 -23.86 33.81 26.09
CA TYR A 30 -23.80 32.53 25.40
C TYR A 30 -25.02 32.31 24.50
N HIS A 31 -24.80 31.89 23.26
CA HIS A 31 -25.85 31.63 22.28
C HIS A 31 -25.66 30.23 21.69
N ASP A 32 -26.47 29.26 22.10
CA ASP A 32 -26.36 27.90 21.58
C ASP A 32 -26.79 27.81 20.10
N SER A 33 -25.81 27.64 19.21
CA SER A 33 -26.03 27.41 17.78
C SER A 33 -26.55 26.01 17.42
N GLY A 34 -26.64 25.08 18.38
CA GLY A 34 -26.98 23.67 18.17
C GLY A 34 -25.85 22.85 17.52
N MET A 35 -24.71 23.46 17.25
CA MET A 35 -23.58 22.83 16.56
C MET A 35 -22.61 22.18 17.54
N LEU A 36 -22.12 20.98 17.20
CA LEU A 36 -21.12 20.27 18.01
C LEU A 36 -19.81 21.07 18.13
N PHE A 37 -19.38 21.71 17.04
CA PHE A 37 -18.24 22.61 17.04
C PHE A 37 -18.72 24.05 17.11
N ARG A 38 -18.53 24.67 18.27
CA ARG A 38 -18.90 26.05 18.56
C ARG A 38 -17.78 26.79 19.26
N LEU A 39 -17.82 28.11 19.15
CA LEU A 39 -16.94 29.02 19.88
C LEU A 39 -17.33 29.04 21.36
N PRO A 40 -16.46 29.57 22.25
CA PRO A 40 -16.78 29.66 23.69
C PRO A 40 -18.02 30.51 24.02
N ASN A 41 -18.52 31.31 23.08
CA ASN A 41 -19.77 32.06 23.20
C ASN A 41 -20.98 31.32 22.61
N GLY A 42 -20.84 30.04 22.24
CA GLY A 42 -21.90 29.17 21.71
C GLY A 42 -22.14 29.28 20.21
N LEU A 43 -21.60 30.31 19.54
CA LEU A 43 -21.79 30.52 18.11
C LEU A 43 -21.06 29.46 17.28
N ALA A 44 -21.60 29.17 16.10
CA ALA A 44 -21.00 28.20 15.18
C ALA A 44 -19.58 28.63 14.78
N VAL A 45 -18.68 27.65 14.63
CA VAL A 45 -17.32 27.90 14.14
C VAL A 45 -17.34 28.02 12.62
N GLU A 46 -16.88 29.15 12.09
CA GLU A 46 -16.65 29.28 10.66
C GLU A 46 -15.54 28.33 10.17
N PRO A 47 -15.69 27.67 9.01
CA PRO A 47 -14.67 26.76 8.48
C PRO A 47 -13.27 27.39 8.32
N VAL A 48 -13.22 28.68 7.97
CA VAL A 48 -11.95 29.43 7.83
C VAL A 48 -11.20 29.47 9.16
N LEU A 49 -11.91 29.56 10.29
CA LEU A 49 -11.29 29.62 11.60
C LEU A 49 -10.67 28.27 11.99
N ILE A 50 -11.28 27.15 11.60
CA ILE A 50 -10.71 25.80 11.79
C ILE A 50 -9.37 25.71 11.05
N ARG A 51 -9.32 26.15 9.79
CA ARG A 51 -8.08 26.17 9.01
C ARG A 51 -7.01 27.05 9.66
N LYS A 52 -7.36 28.25 10.12
CA LYS A 52 -6.41 29.15 10.80
C LYS A 52 -5.88 28.55 12.10
N LYS A 53 -6.76 27.97 12.92
CA LYS A 53 -6.36 27.27 14.17
C LYS A 53 -5.43 26.10 13.86
N PHE A 54 -5.72 25.32 12.82
CA PHE A 54 -4.88 24.20 12.40
C PHE A 54 -3.48 24.65 11.94
N LEU A 55 -3.39 25.74 11.16
CA LEU A 55 -2.09 26.32 10.76
C LEU A 55 -1.29 26.78 11.97
N LYS A 56 -1.93 27.52 12.90
CA LYS A 56 -1.28 27.98 14.14
C LYS A 56 -0.81 26.81 15.01
N TRP A 57 -1.59 25.74 15.07
CA TRP A 57 -1.20 24.51 15.76
C TRP A 57 0.04 23.87 15.11
N GLN A 58 0.07 23.77 13.77
CA GLN A 58 1.25 23.24 13.06
C GLN A 58 2.48 24.12 13.23
N ASP A 59 2.32 25.45 13.28
CA ASP A 59 3.44 26.37 13.53
C ASP A 59 4.08 26.13 14.91
N ALA A 60 3.29 25.65 15.89
CA ALA A 60 3.76 25.31 17.23
C ALA A 60 4.32 23.88 17.36
N HIS A 61 4.15 23.02 16.34
CA HIS A 61 4.59 21.61 16.36
C HIS A 61 5.46 21.31 15.11
N PRO A 62 6.69 21.87 15.04
CA PRO A 62 7.57 21.71 13.90
C PRO A 62 8.08 20.26 13.71
N GLU A 63 7.90 19.39 14.70
CA GLU A 63 8.21 17.96 14.61
C GLU A 63 7.32 17.21 13.61
N PHE A 64 6.16 17.76 13.25
CA PHE A 64 5.26 17.16 12.28
C PHE A 64 5.41 17.77 10.88
N PRO A 65 5.27 16.97 9.81
CA PRO A 65 5.22 17.49 8.45
C PRO A 65 4.06 18.47 8.27
N ARG A 66 4.32 19.58 7.57
CA ARG A 66 3.29 20.55 7.28
C ARG A 66 2.32 20.03 6.22
N ILE A 67 1.03 19.98 6.58
CA ILE A 67 -0.05 19.51 5.71
C ILE A 67 -1.20 20.52 5.65
N VAL A 68 -2.01 20.44 4.59
CA VAL A 68 -3.29 21.15 4.52
C VAL A 68 -4.35 20.43 5.36
N PHE A 69 -5.40 21.15 5.77
CA PHE A 69 -6.44 20.59 6.65
C PHE A 69 -7.12 19.33 6.07
N HIS A 70 -7.41 19.33 4.76
CA HIS A 70 -7.96 18.14 4.09
C HIS A 70 -6.97 16.95 4.08
N GLY A 71 -5.68 17.20 4.25
CA GLY A 71 -4.63 16.19 4.37
C GLY A 71 -4.89 15.21 5.51
N LEU A 72 -5.52 15.64 6.61
CA LEU A 72 -5.91 14.74 7.71
C LEU A 72 -6.83 13.62 7.24
N ARG A 73 -7.76 13.92 6.34
CA ARG A 73 -8.68 12.94 5.76
C ARG A 73 -7.96 11.98 4.81
N HIS A 74 -7.03 12.48 4.00
CA HIS A 74 -6.18 11.65 3.14
C HIS A 74 -5.31 10.67 3.95
N SER A 75 -4.64 11.17 4.99
CA SER A 75 -3.81 10.35 5.87
C SER A 75 -4.64 9.29 6.58
N SER A 76 -5.83 9.66 7.08
CA SER A 76 -6.75 8.70 7.70
C SER A 76 -7.16 7.59 6.73
N ALA A 77 -7.52 7.93 5.49
CA ALA A 77 -7.94 6.95 4.50
C ALA A 77 -6.79 6.02 4.07
N THR A 78 -5.59 6.59 3.90
CA THR A 78 -4.36 5.83 3.61
C THR A 78 -4.05 4.85 4.74
N TYR A 79 -4.13 5.30 5.99
CA TYR A 79 -3.92 4.45 7.16
C TYR A 79 -4.95 3.31 7.23
N GLN A 80 -6.23 3.61 6.98
CA GLN A 80 -7.28 2.60 6.94
C GLN A 80 -7.03 1.54 5.87
N LEU A 81 -6.52 1.92 4.69
CA LEU A 81 -6.14 0.95 3.65
C LEU A 81 -4.94 0.09 4.05
N MET A 82 -3.96 0.68 4.74
CA MET A 82 -2.80 -0.06 5.23
C MET A 82 -3.21 -1.13 6.24
N ILE A 83 -4.01 -0.77 7.24
CA ILE A 83 -4.43 -1.71 8.28
C ILE A 83 -5.46 -2.74 7.79
N SER A 84 -6.22 -2.43 6.73
CA SER A 84 -7.17 -3.37 6.12
C SER A 84 -6.52 -4.33 5.11
N GLY A 85 -5.22 -4.21 4.85
CA GLY A 85 -4.54 -4.99 3.82
C GLY A 85 -4.97 -4.64 2.39
N GLY A 86 -5.48 -3.42 2.17
CA GLY A 86 -5.91 -2.96 0.86
C GLY A 86 -7.40 -3.19 0.55
N ASP A 87 -8.25 -3.44 1.55
CA ASP A 87 -9.71 -3.50 1.35
C ASP A 87 -10.28 -2.10 1.07
N VAL A 88 -10.33 -1.74 -0.21
CA VAL A 88 -10.84 -0.45 -0.69
C VAL A 88 -12.32 -0.27 -0.38
N LYS A 89 -13.12 -1.34 -0.39
CA LYS A 89 -14.58 -1.26 -0.15
C LYS A 89 -14.86 -0.86 1.29
N ALA A 90 -14.14 -1.44 2.25
CA ALA A 90 -14.27 -1.08 3.66
C ALA A 90 -13.90 0.40 3.92
N VAL A 91 -12.86 0.91 3.26
CA VAL A 91 -12.39 2.30 3.43
C VAL A 91 -13.30 3.32 2.75
N GLN A 92 -13.86 2.98 1.58
CA GLN A 92 -14.78 3.87 0.86
C GLN A 92 -16.06 4.15 1.66
N GLY A 93 -16.60 3.14 2.35
CA GLY A 93 -17.78 3.29 3.20
C GLY A 93 -17.58 4.25 4.38
N THR A 94 -16.34 4.36 4.87
CA THR A 94 -15.99 5.21 6.03
C THR A 94 -15.67 6.64 5.62
N THR A 95 -15.05 6.82 4.45
CA THR A 95 -14.53 8.12 4.02
C THR A 95 -15.56 8.98 3.28
N GLY A 96 -16.61 8.41 2.68
CA GLY A 96 -17.70 9.14 2.02
C GLY A 96 -17.24 9.98 0.82
N HIS A 97 -17.38 9.47 -0.41
CA HIS A 97 -17.02 10.13 -1.67
C HIS A 97 -15.53 10.46 -1.90
N ALA A 98 -14.59 9.96 -1.09
CA ALA A 98 -13.20 9.91 -1.57
C ALA A 98 -13.18 8.91 -2.72
N THR A 99 -13.16 9.42 -3.95
CA THR A 99 -13.17 8.63 -5.18
C THR A 99 -12.12 7.53 -5.06
N ALA A 100 -12.50 6.29 -5.34
CA ALA A 100 -11.59 5.14 -5.29
C ALA A 100 -10.25 5.46 -5.98
N ASP A 101 -10.27 6.26 -7.05
CA ASP A 101 -9.08 6.75 -7.75
C ASP A 101 -8.06 7.49 -6.89
N MET A 102 -8.48 8.38 -5.98
CA MET A 102 -7.55 9.15 -5.16
C MET A 102 -6.93 8.29 -4.04
N LEU A 103 -7.72 7.33 -3.53
CA LEU A 103 -7.30 6.35 -2.54
C LEU A 103 -6.32 5.32 -3.14
N VAL A 104 -6.62 4.82 -4.34
CA VAL A 104 -5.81 3.83 -5.06
C VAL A 104 -4.47 4.42 -5.47
N ASN A 105 -4.40 5.67 -5.96
CA ASN A 105 -3.13 6.25 -6.41
C ASN A 105 -2.09 6.43 -5.29
N THR A 106 -2.53 6.87 -4.11
CA THR A 106 -1.63 7.08 -2.97
C THR A 106 -1.21 5.75 -2.36
N TYR A 107 -2.17 4.82 -2.21
CA TYR A 107 -1.90 3.49 -1.67
C TYR A 107 -1.05 2.64 -2.62
N ALA A 108 -1.31 2.66 -3.94
CA ALA A 108 -0.51 1.96 -4.93
C ALA A 108 0.96 2.42 -4.89
N HIS A 109 1.22 3.71 -4.68
CA HIS A 109 2.58 4.21 -4.53
C HIS A 109 3.28 3.63 -3.28
N ILE A 110 2.59 3.59 -2.14
CA ILE A 110 3.10 3.00 -0.88
C ILE A 110 3.27 1.49 -1.02
N GLN A 111 2.36 0.81 -1.71
CA GLN A 111 2.41 -0.63 -1.93
C GLN A 111 3.46 -1.02 -2.98
N GLN A 112 3.85 -0.12 -3.89
CA GLN A 112 4.84 -0.41 -4.93
C GLN A 112 6.20 -0.79 -4.34
N SER A 113 6.66 -0.09 -3.29
CA SER A 113 7.89 -0.48 -2.58
C SER A 113 7.76 -1.86 -1.93
N SER A 114 6.61 -2.15 -1.32
CA SER A 114 6.28 -3.47 -0.78
C SER A 114 6.21 -4.57 -1.84
N ARG A 115 5.71 -4.26 -3.06
CA ARG A 115 5.64 -5.19 -4.19
C ARG A 115 7.03 -5.51 -4.74
N VAL A 116 7.93 -4.53 -4.83
CA VAL A 116 9.33 -4.75 -5.23
C VAL A 116 10.04 -5.62 -4.19
N GLU A 117 9.86 -5.34 -2.90
CA GLU A 117 10.46 -6.15 -1.84
C GLU A 117 9.88 -7.58 -1.78
N LEU A 118 8.57 -7.73 -2.04
CA LEU A 118 7.92 -9.03 -2.17
C LEU A 118 8.44 -9.79 -3.40
N GLY A 119 8.61 -9.10 -4.54
CA GLY A 119 9.22 -9.66 -5.74
C GLY A 119 10.64 -10.16 -5.49
N ARG A 120 11.46 -9.37 -4.79
CA ARG A 120 12.81 -9.77 -4.37
C ARG A 120 12.80 -10.97 -3.42
N LYS A 121 11.92 -10.98 -2.42
CA LYS A 121 11.77 -12.13 -1.50
C LYS A 121 11.26 -13.38 -2.22
N PHE A 122 10.37 -13.23 -3.19
CA PHE A 122 9.90 -14.32 -4.03
C PHE A 122 11.04 -14.82 -4.91
N GLU A 123 11.83 -13.94 -5.51
CA GLU A 123 13.02 -14.29 -6.28
C GLU A 123 14.05 -15.04 -5.43
N GLU A 124 14.35 -14.54 -4.23
CA GLU A 124 15.27 -15.19 -3.28
C GLU A 124 14.73 -16.53 -2.75
N GLY A 125 13.44 -16.62 -2.47
CA GLY A 125 12.84 -17.83 -1.88
C GLY A 125 12.49 -18.91 -2.90
N PHE A 126 12.03 -18.51 -4.08
CA PHE A 126 11.54 -19.39 -5.13
C PHE A 126 12.61 -19.69 -6.18
N TYR A 127 13.45 -18.71 -6.55
CA TYR A 127 14.47 -18.87 -7.59
C TYR A 127 15.90 -18.98 -7.04
N ALA A 128 16.25 -18.39 -5.88
CA ALA A 128 17.63 -18.47 -5.37
C ALA A 128 17.99 -19.80 -4.69
N LYS A 129 17.17 -20.85 -4.88
CA LYS A 129 17.53 -22.21 -4.51
C LYS A 129 17.57 -23.15 -5.71
N GLN A 130 18.59 -22.99 -6.56
CA GLN A 130 19.40 -24.08 -7.11
C GLN A 130 20.81 -23.59 -7.50
N GLU A 131 21.66 -23.28 -6.51
CA GLU A 131 23.12 -23.45 -6.65
C GLU A 131 23.61 -24.47 -5.61
N SER A 132 23.15 -25.70 -5.78
CA SER A 132 23.81 -26.94 -5.33
C SER A 132 23.22 -28.04 -6.19
N PRO A 133 24.03 -28.91 -6.83
CA PRO A 133 23.53 -29.93 -7.73
C PRO A 133 22.54 -30.82 -7.01
N SER A 134 21.37 -31.01 -7.62
CA SER A 134 20.26 -31.80 -7.09
C SER A 134 20.73 -33.20 -6.61
N PRO A 135 20.51 -33.60 -5.34
CA PRO A 135 20.85 -34.95 -4.87
C PRO A 135 19.85 -36.05 -5.27
N GLN A 136 18.86 -35.76 -6.13
CA GLN A 136 17.89 -36.76 -6.58
C GLN A 136 17.48 -36.51 -8.04
N ALA A 137 18.38 -36.84 -8.96
CA ALA A 137 17.94 -37.56 -10.15
C ALA A 137 18.11 -39.04 -9.84
N VAL A 138 16.98 -39.73 -9.69
CA VAL A 138 16.90 -41.19 -9.77
C VAL A 138 17.74 -41.64 -10.98
N PRO A 139 18.62 -42.65 -10.88
CA PRO A 139 19.35 -43.12 -12.04
C PRO A 139 18.37 -43.82 -12.99
N ALA A 140 17.80 -43.07 -13.93
CA ALA A 140 17.25 -43.64 -15.14
C ALA A 140 18.46 -43.91 -16.05
N ALA A 141 18.83 -45.18 -16.11
CA ALA A 141 19.92 -45.67 -16.92
C ALA A 141 19.77 -45.21 -18.39
N GLY A 142 20.83 -44.57 -18.89
CA GLY A 142 21.29 -44.73 -20.27
C GLY A 142 20.57 -43.93 -21.35
N GLU A 143 20.91 -42.65 -21.48
CA GLU A 143 21.08 -42.05 -22.81
C GLU A 143 22.49 -41.43 -22.89
N PRO A 144 23.35 -41.85 -23.83
CA PRO A 144 24.65 -41.24 -24.00
C PRO A 144 24.47 -39.85 -24.62
N THR A 145 24.70 -38.80 -23.83
CA THR A 145 24.87 -37.45 -24.37
C THR A 145 26.19 -37.39 -25.14
N ILE A 146 26.12 -37.60 -26.45
CA ILE A 146 27.28 -37.46 -27.33
C ILE A 146 27.60 -35.97 -27.44
N SER A 147 28.80 -35.58 -27.02
CA SER A 147 29.30 -34.21 -27.20
C SER A 147 29.34 -33.86 -28.69
N MET A 148 29.00 -32.61 -29.04
CA MET A 148 29.04 -32.10 -30.43
C MET A 148 30.40 -32.35 -31.10
N THR A 149 31.49 -32.32 -30.33
CA THR A 149 32.84 -32.64 -30.82
C THR A 149 33.01 -34.10 -31.22
N ALA A 150 32.43 -35.04 -30.46
CA ALA A 150 32.46 -36.47 -30.77
C ALA A 150 31.58 -36.79 -32.00
N LEU A 151 30.46 -36.09 -32.16
CA LEU A 151 29.62 -36.18 -33.36
C LEU A 151 30.38 -35.76 -34.62
N LEU A 152 31.17 -34.67 -34.52
CA LEU A 152 31.97 -34.16 -35.63
C LEU A 152 33.15 -35.08 -36.00
N GLU A 153 33.75 -35.80 -35.04
CA GLU A 153 34.77 -36.81 -35.35
C GLU A 153 34.17 -38.04 -36.02
N LEU A 154 33.03 -38.53 -35.53
CA LEU A 154 32.35 -39.68 -36.14
C LEU A 154 31.95 -39.39 -37.60
N LEU A 155 31.62 -38.12 -37.89
CA LEU A 155 31.28 -37.66 -39.23
C LEU A 155 32.49 -37.45 -40.13
N LYS A 156 33.73 -37.45 -39.66
CA LYS A 156 34.90 -37.35 -40.57
C LYS A 156 35.06 -38.61 -41.42
N ASP A 157 34.86 -39.78 -40.81
CA ASP A 157 35.06 -41.08 -41.47
C ASP A 157 33.77 -41.70 -42.02
N ALA A 158 32.61 -41.03 -41.85
CA ALA A 158 31.33 -41.51 -42.36
C ALA A 158 31.22 -41.45 -43.91
N ASP A 159 30.46 -42.40 -44.46
CA ASP A 159 30.18 -42.52 -45.89
C ASP A 159 29.57 -41.23 -46.47
N PRO A 160 29.88 -40.88 -47.74
CA PRO A 160 29.42 -39.63 -48.36
C PRO A 160 27.90 -39.45 -48.35
N GLU A 161 27.17 -40.56 -48.43
CA GLU A 161 25.70 -40.57 -48.45
C GLU A 161 25.10 -40.16 -47.10
N VAL A 162 25.72 -40.60 -45.99
CA VAL A 162 25.31 -40.23 -44.61
C VAL A 162 25.58 -38.75 -44.35
N LYS A 163 26.71 -38.23 -44.85
CA LYS A 163 27.04 -36.79 -44.80
C LYS A 163 26.02 -35.93 -45.57
N ALA A 164 25.53 -36.43 -46.71
CA ALA A 164 24.56 -35.72 -47.54
C ALA A 164 23.17 -35.66 -46.88
N GLN A 165 22.71 -36.75 -46.27
CA GLN A 165 21.44 -36.79 -45.53
C GLN A 165 21.46 -35.85 -44.31
N LEU A 166 22.57 -35.82 -43.57
CA LEU A 166 22.70 -34.93 -42.42
C LEU A 166 22.72 -33.45 -42.81
N ARG A 167 23.34 -33.11 -43.95
CA ARG A 167 23.31 -31.74 -44.50
C ARG A 167 21.90 -31.31 -44.88
N LEU A 168 21.10 -32.21 -45.46
CA LEU A 168 19.72 -31.92 -45.84
C LEU A 168 18.85 -31.65 -44.60
N ALA A 169 19.03 -32.43 -43.53
CA ALA A 169 18.30 -32.28 -42.27
C ALA A 169 18.65 -31.01 -41.48
N LEU A 170 19.86 -30.45 -41.67
CA LEU A 170 20.31 -29.22 -41.01
C LEU A 170 19.93 -27.94 -41.78
N LEU A 171 19.40 -28.04 -43.01
CA LEU A 171 19.02 -26.92 -43.86
C LEU A 171 17.49 -26.68 -43.93
N THR A 172 16.69 -27.51 -43.26
CA THR A 172 15.24 -27.35 -43.01
C THR A 172 15.00 -26.94 -41.57
#